data_AF-F9WX25-F1
#
_entry.id   AF-F9WX25-F1
#
_cell.length_a   1.000
_cell.length_b   1.000
_cell.length_c   1.000
_cell.angle_alpha   90.00
_cell.angle_beta   90.00
_cell.angle_gamma   90.00
#
_symmetry.space_group_name_H-M   'P 1'
#
loop_
_entity.id
_entity.type
_entity.pdbx_description
1 polymer ?
#
loop_
_entity_poly.entity_id
_entity_poly.type
_entity_poly.pdbx_seq_one_letter_code
_entity_poly.pdbx_strand_id
1 'polypeptide(L)'
;MARTKKIKAHVASDALIQQSIADQVRANENRPDRSTIENTNHANRPTAFRARHPRRTATSLPAKLLQPSNSAGFSKFLLPATQLYAHLLDHALPIFHCLIHTVPKLLPRKRASDPRMWIYPEPLLTLIKEQKESTWHYMRQIGEAVDWVVSEPNAGKGLNESDEGMATIQRTRPLLRCGLMGHGATITTSVKMVRAVEDAARSGNDAAGEKWHSSQLAILWLHEMSHAVVHAVLPAEPDTPQHVFLGTDAPTSEVGFEVEQRIFGGIMSLQRDVVPWAGGVCLEEWPDSQTLAYHREMGDLIETRGSSRALTKEWNVLWKVESDFWERMFEEEFWLQEGIAGNLAALHAKRDAGVTAVFKDTTLAEEEAIASEMQSMDYAEVREHLWVKQGSAVGEIETFTQSERNMADKSKSAETSKQQSQR
;
A
#
# COMPACT_ATOMS: atom_id res chain seq x y z
N MET A 1 15.46 8.65 43.67
CA MET A 1 15.34 10.01 43.07
C MET A 1 15.71 10.09 41.58
N ALA A 2 16.77 9.43 41.09
CA ALA A 2 17.17 9.50 39.67
C ALA A 2 16.14 8.92 38.68
N ARG A 3 15.47 7.81 39.02
CA ARG A 3 14.43 7.17 38.20
C ARG A 3 13.21 8.07 37.99
N THR A 4 12.74 8.77 39.02
CA THR A 4 11.62 9.70 38.95
C THR A 4 11.93 10.96 38.13
N LYS A 5 13.18 11.46 38.17
CA LYS A 5 13.63 12.58 37.33
C LYS A 5 13.65 12.21 35.84
N LYS A 6 14.16 11.02 35.50
CA LYS A 6 14.15 10.51 34.12
C LYS A 6 12.73 10.26 33.59
N ILE A 7 11.80 9.83 34.44
CA ILE A 7 10.39 9.66 34.07
C ILE A 7 9.76 11.02 33.72
N LYS A 8 10.01 12.06 34.53
CA LYS A 8 9.46 13.40 34.26
C LYS A 8 10.05 14.06 33.00
N ALA A 9 11.33 13.79 32.67
CA ALA A 9 12.00 14.43 31.55
C ALA A 9 11.46 14.00 30.18
N HIS A 10 11.28 12.69 29.94
CA HIS A 10 10.78 12.23 28.64
C HIS A 10 9.30 12.56 28.43
N VAL A 11 8.47 12.52 29.50
CA VAL A 11 7.07 12.97 29.43
C VAL A 11 6.97 14.45 29.06
N ALA A 12 7.81 15.30 29.65
CA ALA A 12 7.85 16.72 29.28
C ALA A 12 8.33 16.93 27.82
N SER A 13 9.34 16.17 27.39
CA SER A 13 9.81 16.18 26.00
C SER A 13 8.70 15.80 25.02
N ASP A 14 8.00 14.69 25.30
CA ASP A 14 6.90 14.18 24.49
C ASP A 14 5.74 15.19 24.40
N ALA A 15 5.41 15.87 25.51
CA ALA A 15 4.42 16.95 25.51
C ALA A 15 4.83 18.16 24.66
N LEU A 16 6.11 18.57 24.72
CA LEU A 16 6.64 19.66 23.89
C LEU A 16 6.63 19.31 22.40
N ILE A 17 6.97 18.07 22.06
CA ILE A 17 6.92 17.58 20.68
C ILE A 17 5.46 17.58 20.19
N GLN A 18 4.54 17.05 20.99
CA GLN A 18 3.12 17.02 20.62
C GLN A 18 2.56 18.43 20.42
N GLN A 19 2.93 19.39 21.29
CA GLN A 19 2.58 20.80 21.12
C GLN A 19 3.18 21.38 19.84
N SER A 20 4.43 21.05 19.51
CA SER A 20 5.10 21.55 18.30
C SER A 20 4.42 21.03 17.03
N ILE A 21 3.97 19.76 17.03
CA ILE A 21 3.19 19.20 15.92
C ILE A 21 1.82 19.90 15.83
N ALA A 22 1.18 20.18 16.96
CA ALA A 22 -0.07 20.94 16.97
C ALA A 22 0.11 22.37 16.41
N ASP A 23 1.23 23.01 16.71
CA ASP A 23 1.59 24.32 16.18
C ASP A 23 1.86 24.26 14.67
N GLN A 24 2.57 23.23 14.20
CA GLN A 24 2.76 22.95 12.77
C GLN A 24 1.42 22.80 12.04
N VAL A 25 0.54 21.93 12.54
CA VAL A 25 -0.77 21.67 11.93
C VAL A 25 -1.60 22.96 11.86
N ARG A 26 -1.66 23.73 12.95
CA ARG A 26 -2.34 25.03 12.95
C ARG A 26 -1.73 26.02 11.96
N ALA A 27 -0.40 26.04 11.82
CA ALA A 27 0.27 26.89 10.83
C ALA A 27 -0.05 26.45 9.39
N ASN A 28 -0.15 25.14 9.15
CA ASN A 28 -0.52 24.59 7.85
C ASN A 28 -1.97 24.96 7.47
N GLU A 29 -2.90 24.95 8.43
CA GLU A 29 -4.30 25.32 8.23
C GLU A 29 -4.52 26.82 8.04
N ASN A 30 -3.78 27.66 8.77
CA ASN A 30 -3.95 29.12 8.79
C ASN A 30 -3.10 29.88 7.75
N ARG A 31 -2.59 29.19 6.73
CA ARG A 31 -1.63 29.78 5.79
C ARG A 31 -2.27 30.92 4.99
N PRO A 32 -1.67 32.13 4.98
CA PRO A 32 -2.24 33.31 4.31
C PRO A 32 -2.31 33.18 2.78
N ASP A 33 -1.56 32.23 2.19
CA ASP A 33 -1.55 31.96 0.75
C ASP A 33 -2.74 31.12 0.29
N ARG A 34 -3.66 30.71 1.20
CA ARG A 34 -4.89 30.01 0.86
C ARG A 34 -5.71 30.79 -0.18
N SER A 35 -5.83 32.11 -0.02
CA SER A 35 -6.49 32.97 -1.01
C SER A 35 -5.69 33.13 -2.31
N THR A 36 -4.37 32.97 -2.29
CA THR A 36 -3.52 33.09 -3.49
C THR A 36 -3.59 31.82 -4.34
N ILE A 37 -3.64 30.64 -3.69
CA ILE A 37 -3.91 29.34 -4.32
C ILE A 37 -5.31 29.36 -4.96
N GLU A 38 -6.32 29.84 -4.23
CA GLU A 38 -7.69 30.04 -4.73
C GLU A 38 -7.73 31.05 -5.91
N ASN A 39 -6.98 32.16 -5.84
CA ASN A 39 -6.96 33.20 -6.88
C ASN A 39 -6.15 32.82 -8.14
N THR A 40 -5.12 31.98 -8.03
CA THR A 40 -4.43 31.44 -9.21
C THR A 40 -5.36 30.57 -10.07
N ASN A 41 -6.39 29.97 -9.48
CA ASN A 41 -7.39 29.19 -10.20
C ASN A 41 -8.44 30.04 -10.93
N HIS A 42 -8.66 31.30 -10.51
CA HIS A 42 -9.60 32.21 -11.17
C HIS A 42 -9.01 33.00 -12.35
N ALA A 43 -7.68 33.03 -12.50
CA ALA A 43 -7.00 33.66 -13.65
C ALA A 43 -7.16 32.88 -14.97
N ASN A 44 -7.83 31.72 -14.95
CA ASN A 44 -8.07 30.84 -16.10
C ASN A 44 -9.35 31.14 -16.90
N ARG A 45 -10.02 32.28 -16.67
CA ARG A 45 -11.11 32.71 -17.57
C ARG A 45 -10.54 33.16 -18.93
N PRO A 46 -10.98 32.57 -20.06
CA PRO A 46 -10.52 32.98 -21.37
C PRO A 46 -10.99 34.41 -21.65
N THR A 47 -10.06 35.36 -21.79
CA THR A 47 -10.33 36.60 -22.52
C THR A 47 -9.88 36.40 -23.96
N ALA A 48 -10.75 36.79 -24.91
CA ALA A 48 -10.63 36.55 -26.36
C ALA A 48 -9.33 37.09 -27.01
N PHE A 49 -8.49 37.80 -26.26
CA PHE A 49 -7.27 38.44 -26.73
C PHE A 49 -6.02 37.52 -26.73
N ARG A 50 -6.10 36.28 -26.21
CA ARG A 50 -4.92 35.47 -25.86
C ARG A 50 -4.70 34.19 -26.70
N ALA A 51 -5.31 34.06 -27.88
CA ALA A 51 -5.22 32.85 -28.72
C ALA A 51 -3.89 32.66 -29.50
N ARG A 52 -2.96 33.64 -29.50
CA ARG A 52 -1.79 33.63 -30.40
C ARG A 52 -0.43 33.35 -29.73
N HIS A 53 -0.41 33.08 -28.42
CA HIS A 53 0.78 32.64 -27.73
C HIS A 53 0.48 31.36 -26.94
N PRO A 54 0.89 30.17 -27.41
CA PRO A 54 0.79 28.95 -26.62
C PRO A 54 1.70 29.14 -25.40
N ARG A 55 1.11 29.38 -24.23
CA ARG A 55 1.86 29.28 -22.98
C ARG A 55 2.29 27.83 -22.83
N ARG A 56 3.57 27.63 -22.45
CA ARG A 56 3.99 26.49 -21.61
C ARG A 56 2.87 26.25 -20.59
N THR A 57 2.22 25.10 -20.67
CA THR A 57 1.14 24.65 -19.79
C THR A 57 1.59 24.78 -18.33
N ALA A 58 1.15 25.85 -17.66
CA ALA A 58 1.40 26.11 -16.25
C ALA A 58 0.41 25.32 -15.36
N THR A 59 0.32 24.02 -15.65
CA THR A 59 -0.29 22.96 -14.85
C THR A 59 0.66 21.78 -14.91
N SER A 60 1.89 21.95 -14.40
CA SER A 60 2.64 20.79 -13.95
C SER A 60 1.83 20.19 -12.80
N LEU A 61 1.02 19.16 -13.09
CA LEU A 61 0.30 18.36 -12.09
C LEU A 61 1.25 18.12 -10.90
N PRO A 62 0.87 18.48 -9.66
CA PRO A 62 1.68 18.21 -8.46
C PRO A 62 2.22 16.77 -8.41
N ALA A 63 1.43 15.82 -8.92
CA ALA A 63 1.83 14.42 -9.11
C ALA A 63 3.15 14.22 -9.87
N LYS A 64 3.52 15.08 -10.84
CA LYS A 64 4.78 14.94 -11.60
C LYS A 64 6.04 15.11 -10.74
N LEU A 65 5.95 15.85 -9.63
CA LEU A 65 7.07 16.02 -8.69
C LEU A 65 7.15 14.91 -7.65
N LEU A 66 6.09 14.11 -7.56
CA LEU A 66 6.01 12.92 -6.72
C LEU A 66 6.31 11.65 -7.50
N GLN A 67 6.47 11.74 -8.82
CA GLN A 67 6.82 10.60 -9.66
C GLN A 67 8.27 10.19 -9.41
N PRO A 68 8.56 8.88 -9.49
CA PRO A 68 9.93 8.37 -9.52
C PRO A 68 10.75 9.15 -10.55
N SER A 69 11.72 9.92 -10.06
CA SER A 69 12.44 10.86 -10.91
C SER A 69 13.34 10.11 -11.89
N ASN A 70 13.32 10.56 -13.16
CA ASN A 70 14.12 10.09 -14.29
C ASN A 70 15.64 10.26 -14.07
N SER A 71 16.25 9.59 -13.08
CA SER A 71 17.68 9.31 -13.17
C SER A 71 17.95 8.59 -14.49
N ALA A 72 19.04 8.92 -15.17
CA ALA A 72 19.44 8.30 -16.44
C ALA A 72 19.42 6.77 -16.29
N GLY A 73 18.33 6.13 -16.73
CA GLY A 73 18.04 4.73 -16.39
C GLY A 73 16.55 4.36 -16.31
N PHE A 74 15.64 5.31 -16.08
CA PHE A 74 14.20 4.98 -16.13
C PHE A 74 13.76 4.73 -17.58
N SER A 75 13.49 3.47 -17.87
CA SER A 75 13.05 3.02 -19.18
C SER A 75 11.62 3.47 -19.48
N LYS A 76 11.32 3.72 -20.76
CA LYS A 76 9.95 3.96 -21.25
C LYS A 76 8.95 2.86 -20.85
N PHE A 77 9.45 1.66 -20.55
CA PHE A 77 8.66 0.52 -20.10
C PHE A 77 8.03 0.72 -18.71
N LEU A 78 8.51 1.70 -17.93
CA LEU A 78 7.97 1.99 -16.59
C LEU A 78 6.84 3.03 -16.62
N LEU A 79 6.46 3.52 -17.81
CA LEU A 79 5.38 4.49 -17.95
C LEU A 79 4.04 3.98 -17.40
N PRO A 80 3.61 2.72 -17.65
CA PRO A 80 2.36 2.20 -17.10
C PRO A 80 2.35 2.21 -15.56
N ALA A 81 3.44 1.75 -14.93
CA ALA A 81 3.59 1.80 -13.47
C ALA A 81 3.54 3.24 -12.93
N THR A 82 4.19 4.18 -13.62
CA THR A 82 4.23 5.59 -13.21
C THR A 82 2.86 6.26 -13.29
N GLN A 83 2.08 5.93 -14.33
CA GLN A 83 0.71 6.42 -14.51
C GLN A 83 -0.21 5.85 -13.44
N LEU A 84 -0.18 4.53 -13.23
CA LEU A 84 -0.97 3.86 -12.20
C LEU A 84 -0.65 4.43 -10.81
N TYR A 85 0.63 4.59 -10.47
CA TYR A 85 1.05 5.20 -9.22
C TYR A 85 0.50 6.63 -9.03
N ALA A 86 0.44 7.44 -10.09
CA ALA A 86 -0.13 8.78 -10.00
C ALA A 86 -1.64 8.76 -9.68
N HIS A 87 -2.38 7.80 -10.24
CA HIS A 87 -3.79 7.58 -9.89
C HIS A 87 -3.96 7.12 -8.45
N LEU A 88 -3.13 6.16 -8.01
CA LEU A 88 -3.12 5.67 -6.63
C LEU A 88 -2.80 6.79 -5.63
N LEU A 89 -1.89 7.71 -5.95
CA LEU A 89 -1.59 8.87 -5.11
C LEU A 89 -2.79 9.81 -4.94
N ASP A 90 -3.55 10.09 -6.00
CA ASP A 90 -4.75 10.92 -5.88
C ASP A 90 -5.82 10.23 -5.04
N HIS A 91 -5.93 8.90 -5.18
CA HIS A 91 -6.85 8.09 -4.39
C HIS A 91 -6.45 8.04 -2.91
N ALA A 92 -5.15 7.96 -2.62
CA ALA A 92 -4.59 7.95 -1.26
C ALA A 92 -4.59 9.32 -0.57
N LEU A 93 -4.95 10.40 -1.29
CA LEU A 93 -4.87 11.78 -0.80
C LEU A 93 -5.61 12.02 0.53
N PRO A 94 -6.79 11.42 0.82
CA PRO A 94 -7.44 11.57 2.13
C PRO A 94 -6.60 11.01 3.29
N ILE A 95 -5.81 9.97 3.04
CA ILE A 95 -4.89 9.39 4.03
C ILE A 95 -3.71 10.34 4.28
N PHE A 96 -3.10 10.85 3.21
CA PHE A 96 -2.02 11.84 3.33
C PHE A 96 -2.50 13.15 3.95
N HIS A 97 -3.75 13.56 3.67
CA HIS A 97 -4.37 14.69 4.34
C HIS A 97 -4.43 14.47 5.84
N CYS A 98 -4.86 13.29 6.29
CA CYS A 98 -4.88 12.94 7.72
C CYS A 98 -3.48 13.08 8.34
N LEU A 99 -2.45 12.51 7.70
CA LEU A 99 -1.06 12.57 8.17
C LEU A 99 -0.49 14.00 8.24
N ILE A 100 -0.79 14.84 7.26
CA ILE A 100 -0.20 16.18 7.12
C ILE A 100 -0.94 17.24 7.95
N HIS A 101 -2.27 17.15 7.98
CA HIS A 101 -3.13 18.21 8.49
C HIS A 101 -3.83 17.87 9.80
N THR A 102 -3.53 16.72 10.42
CA THR A 102 -4.16 16.36 11.69
C THR A 102 -3.14 16.18 12.80
N VAL A 103 -3.51 16.60 14.00
CA VAL A 103 -2.67 16.42 15.19
C VAL A 103 -2.83 14.99 15.70
N PRO A 104 -1.79 14.14 15.63
CA PRO A 104 -1.86 12.80 16.20
C PRO A 104 -1.85 12.84 17.73
N LYS A 105 -2.46 11.82 18.34
CA LYS A 105 -2.32 11.54 19.76
C LYS A 105 -1.04 10.74 20.00
N LEU A 106 -0.17 11.24 20.87
CA LEU A 106 0.98 10.49 21.36
C LEU A 106 0.59 9.66 22.59
N LEU A 107 0.83 8.35 22.57
CA LEU A 107 0.63 7.52 23.76
C LEU A 107 1.76 7.75 24.78
N PRO A 108 1.44 7.72 26.08
CA PRO A 108 2.45 7.85 27.12
C PRO A 108 3.39 6.64 27.12
N ARG A 109 4.70 6.92 27.12
CA ARG A 109 5.75 5.90 27.20
C ARG A 109 6.04 5.52 28.66
N LYS A 110 6.45 4.27 28.91
CA LYS A 110 6.86 3.82 30.26
C LYS A 110 8.34 4.16 30.52
N ARG A 111 9.15 4.16 29.46
CA ARG A 111 10.59 4.48 29.47
C ARG A 111 10.93 5.36 28.27
N ALA A 112 12.00 6.14 28.42
CA ALA A 112 12.50 7.00 27.34
C ALA A 112 13.04 6.22 26.12
N SER A 113 13.37 4.95 26.30
CA SER A 113 13.79 4.03 25.23
C SER A 113 12.62 3.36 24.51
N ASP A 114 11.42 3.41 25.10
CA ASP A 114 10.24 2.82 24.45
C ASP A 114 9.93 3.65 23.19
N PRO A 115 9.40 3.01 22.14
CA PRO A 115 9.06 3.73 20.92
C PRO A 115 7.93 4.74 21.16
N ARG A 116 7.88 5.78 20.33
CA ARG A 116 6.75 6.71 20.31
C ARG A 116 5.63 6.11 19.47
N MET A 117 4.45 6.02 20.06
CA MET A 117 3.26 5.50 19.42
C MET A 117 2.32 6.66 19.07
N TRP A 118 2.22 6.98 17.79
CA TRP A 118 1.36 8.03 17.27
C TRP A 118 0.06 7.43 16.77
N ILE A 119 -1.07 8.02 17.19
CA ILE A 119 -2.41 7.61 16.74
C ILE A 119 -3.02 8.80 16.01
N TYR A 120 -3.13 8.68 14.69
CA TYR A 120 -3.93 9.58 13.88
C TYR A 120 -5.40 9.19 13.97
N PRO A 121 -6.35 10.12 13.76
CA PRO A 121 -7.74 9.75 13.57
C PRO A 121 -7.95 9.00 12.25
N GLU A 122 -9.15 8.48 12.07
CA GLU A 122 -9.55 7.89 10.79
C GLU A 122 -9.44 8.94 9.66
N PRO A 123 -8.79 8.60 8.53
CA PRO A 123 -8.83 9.42 7.32
C PRO A 123 -10.26 9.72 6.88
N LEU A 124 -10.45 10.90 6.30
CA LEU A 124 -11.71 11.25 5.65
C LEU A 124 -11.95 10.33 4.46
N LEU A 125 -13.21 10.00 4.17
CA LEU A 125 -13.55 9.22 2.97
C LEU A 125 -13.31 10.03 1.69
N THR A 126 -13.68 11.31 1.73
CA THR A 126 -13.52 12.26 0.63
C THR A 126 -12.94 13.58 1.17
N LEU A 127 -12.22 14.30 0.31
CA LEU A 127 -11.73 15.64 0.59
C LEU A 127 -12.48 16.66 -0.24
N ILE A 128 -12.83 17.80 0.37
CA ILE A 128 -13.28 18.97 -0.38
C ILE A 128 -12.12 19.56 -1.19
N LYS A 129 -12.44 20.42 -2.17
CA LYS A 129 -11.45 20.99 -3.09
C LYS A 129 -10.30 21.68 -2.36
N GLU A 130 -10.59 22.47 -1.34
CA GLU A 130 -9.60 23.23 -0.58
C GLU A 130 -8.67 22.29 0.20
N GLN A 131 -9.21 21.20 0.74
CA GLN A 131 -8.41 20.17 1.42
C GLN A 131 -7.50 19.46 0.41
N LYS A 132 -8.01 19.09 -0.76
CA LYS A 132 -7.19 18.48 -1.83
C LYS A 132 -6.05 19.40 -2.26
N GLU A 133 -6.34 20.66 -2.54
CA GLU A 133 -5.33 21.65 -2.96
C GLU A 133 -4.26 21.87 -1.89
N SER A 134 -4.67 21.99 -0.63
CA SER A 134 -3.76 22.11 0.50
C SER A 134 -2.88 20.86 0.65
N THR A 135 -3.46 19.66 0.59
CA THR A 135 -2.70 18.41 0.71
C THR A 135 -1.73 18.23 -0.45
N TRP A 136 -2.15 18.51 -1.69
CA TRP A 136 -1.27 18.47 -2.85
C TRP A 136 -0.11 19.47 -2.74
N HIS A 137 -0.33 20.63 -2.12
CA HIS A 137 0.75 21.58 -1.86
C HIS A 137 1.85 20.98 -0.97
N TYR A 138 1.50 20.33 0.14
CA TYR A 138 2.47 19.70 1.03
C TYR A 138 3.07 18.44 0.42
N MET A 139 2.25 17.59 -0.22
CA MET A 139 2.73 16.42 -0.94
C MET A 139 3.78 16.82 -1.98
N ARG A 140 3.58 17.93 -2.71
CA ARG A 140 4.61 18.46 -3.62
C ARG A 140 5.92 18.77 -2.91
N GLN A 141 5.88 19.45 -1.76
CA GLN A 141 7.09 19.79 -1.01
C GLN A 141 7.81 18.54 -0.47
N ILE A 142 7.03 17.54 -0.04
CA ILE A 142 7.55 16.24 0.37
C ILE A 142 8.22 15.56 -0.83
N GLY A 143 7.55 15.50 -1.98
CA GLY A 143 8.09 14.92 -3.22
C GLY A 143 9.38 15.59 -3.71
N GLU A 144 9.46 16.92 -3.62
CA GLU A 144 10.70 17.69 -3.92
C GLU A 144 11.86 17.30 -2.97
N ALA A 145 11.56 16.70 -1.82
CA ALA A 145 12.52 16.23 -0.84
C ALA A 145 12.71 14.70 -0.84
N VAL A 146 12.04 13.97 -1.74
CA VAL A 146 12.21 12.53 -1.92
C VAL A 146 13.22 12.27 -3.03
N ASP A 147 14.24 11.47 -2.74
CA ASP A 147 15.14 10.91 -3.76
C ASP A 147 14.67 9.51 -4.13
N TRP A 148 14.51 9.27 -5.43
CA TRP A 148 14.16 7.95 -5.96
C TRP A 148 15.42 7.23 -6.43
N VAL A 149 15.61 6.01 -5.96
CA VAL A 149 16.81 5.22 -6.22
C VAL A 149 16.42 3.81 -6.63
N VAL A 150 17.11 3.26 -7.63
CA VAL A 150 17.11 1.84 -7.91
C VAL A 150 18.41 1.24 -7.40
N SER A 151 18.33 0.11 -6.68
CA SER A 151 19.51 -0.56 -6.12
C SER A 151 19.46 -2.07 -6.30
N GLU A 152 20.63 -2.67 -6.49
CA GLU A 152 20.80 -4.11 -6.26
C GLU A 152 20.70 -4.37 -4.74
N PRO A 153 20.19 -5.56 -4.33
CA PRO A 153 20.26 -5.98 -2.94
C PRO A 153 21.70 -5.99 -2.41
N ASN A 154 21.87 -5.76 -1.11
CA ASN A 154 23.17 -5.76 -0.42
C ASN A 154 24.19 -4.70 -0.90
N ALA A 155 23.82 -3.78 -1.81
CA ALA A 155 24.72 -2.76 -2.36
C ALA A 155 25.00 -1.57 -1.41
N GLY A 156 24.88 -1.77 -0.09
CA GLY A 156 25.16 -0.76 0.94
C GLY A 156 24.04 0.27 1.17
N LYS A 157 22.89 0.14 0.49
CA LYS A 157 21.69 0.99 0.68
C LYS A 157 20.62 0.39 1.59
N GLY A 158 20.93 -0.72 2.27
CA GLY A 158 20.07 -1.32 3.29
C GLY A 158 18.92 -2.19 2.77
N LEU A 159 18.83 -2.46 1.46
CA LEU A 159 17.94 -3.52 0.95
C LEU A 159 18.58 -4.89 1.13
N ASN A 160 17.87 -5.80 1.77
CA ASN A 160 18.19 -7.22 1.83
C ASN A 160 17.78 -7.92 0.52
N GLU A 161 18.17 -9.18 0.33
CA GLU A 161 17.89 -9.94 -0.91
C GLU A 161 16.41 -10.12 -1.22
N SER A 162 15.60 -10.18 -0.18
CA SER A 162 14.15 -10.36 -0.18
C SER A 162 13.37 -9.04 -0.22
N ASP A 163 14.02 -7.90 -0.03
CA ASP A 163 13.32 -6.61 0.01
C ASP A 163 12.99 -6.11 -1.41
N GLU A 164 11.74 -5.69 -1.58
CA GLU A 164 11.22 -5.14 -2.82
C GLU A 164 11.43 -3.62 -2.90
N GLY A 165 11.32 -2.93 -1.76
CA GLY A 165 11.66 -1.53 -1.60
C GLY A 165 11.84 -1.13 -0.14
N MET A 166 12.27 0.12 0.06
CA MET A 166 12.40 0.72 1.38
C MET A 166 12.48 2.25 1.30
N ALA A 167 11.77 2.93 2.19
CA ALA A 167 11.91 4.36 2.47
C ALA A 167 12.88 4.57 3.63
N THR A 168 13.90 5.39 3.41
CA THR A 168 14.89 5.75 4.45
C THR A 168 14.92 7.25 4.66
N ILE A 169 14.90 7.68 5.91
CA ILE A 169 14.93 9.10 6.24
C ILE A 169 16.28 9.76 5.91
N GLN A 170 16.22 10.94 5.28
CA GLN A 170 17.38 11.79 5.03
C GLN A 170 17.50 12.90 6.09
N ARG A 171 18.14 12.58 7.22
CA ARG A 171 18.30 13.53 8.34
C ARG A 171 19.02 14.83 7.98
N THR A 172 19.76 14.87 6.89
CA THR A 172 20.44 16.08 6.37
C THR A 172 19.51 17.00 5.57
N ARG A 173 18.25 16.60 5.34
CA ARG A 173 17.25 17.32 4.56
C ARG A 173 16.01 17.66 5.41
N PRO A 174 16.11 18.54 6.40
CA PRO A 174 14.98 18.94 7.24
C PRO A 174 13.94 19.73 6.44
N LEU A 175 12.66 19.51 6.74
CA LEU A 175 11.53 20.15 6.05
C LEU A 175 10.91 21.33 6.82
N LEU A 176 11.61 21.84 7.84
CA LEU A 176 11.12 22.98 8.64
C LEU A 176 10.80 24.21 7.79
N ARG A 177 11.56 24.44 6.71
CA ARG A 177 11.32 25.55 5.76
C ARG A 177 10.03 25.37 4.96
N CYS A 178 9.57 24.14 4.82
CA CYS A 178 8.33 23.74 4.19
C CYS A 178 7.15 23.77 5.18
N GLY A 179 7.39 24.05 6.46
CA GLY A 179 6.38 23.98 7.51
C GLY A 179 6.11 22.56 7.99
N LEU A 180 7.09 21.65 7.87
CA LEU A 180 7.00 20.26 8.34
C LEU A 180 8.17 19.95 9.30
N MET A 181 7.91 19.22 10.38
CA MET A 181 8.87 18.97 11.46
C MET A 181 9.88 17.87 11.15
N GLY A 182 9.57 17.02 10.17
CA GLY A 182 10.40 15.90 9.79
C GLY A 182 11.42 16.25 8.70
N HIS A 183 11.76 15.24 7.92
CA HIS A 183 12.82 15.29 6.92
C HIS A 183 12.37 14.66 5.60
N GLY A 184 13.11 14.94 4.54
CA GLY A 184 13.00 14.20 3.29
C GLY A 184 13.38 12.73 3.44
N ALA A 185 13.16 11.95 2.39
CA ALA A 185 13.42 10.52 2.38
C ALA A 185 14.11 10.06 1.09
N THR A 186 14.72 8.88 1.11
CA THR A 186 15.12 8.14 -0.08
C THR A 186 14.18 6.96 -0.22
N ILE A 187 13.46 6.87 -1.33
CA ILE A 187 12.71 5.66 -1.68
C ILE A 187 13.61 4.82 -2.59
N THR A 188 14.01 3.65 -2.10
CA THR A 188 14.84 2.71 -2.84
C THR A 188 13.96 1.57 -3.35
N THR A 189 13.99 1.34 -4.65
CA THR A 189 13.32 0.22 -5.32
C THR A 189 14.35 -0.85 -5.68
N SER A 190 14.00 -2.11 -5.46
CA SER A 190 14.79 -3.26 -5.91
C SER A 190 14.85 -3.29 -7.43
N VAL A 191 16.07 -3.40 -7.97
CA VAL A 191 16.29 -3.55 -9.42
C VAL A 191 15.61 -4.80 -9.99
N LYS A 192 15.33 -5.82 -9.17
CA LYS A 192 14.60 -7.03 -9.58
C LYS A 192 13.20 -6.69 -10.08
N MET A 193 12.48 -5.80 -9.37
CA MET A 193 11.14 -5.37 -9.77
C MET A 193 11.16 -4.54 -11.06
N VAL A 194 12.13 -3.63 -11.17
CA VAL A 194 12.32 -2.82 -12.38
C VAL A 194 12.61 -3.71 -13.59
N ARG A 195 13.52 -4.68 -13.44
CA ARG A 195 13.84 -5.66 -14.50
C ARG A 195 12.64 -6.52 -14.88
N ALA A 196 11.82 -6.96 -13.92
CA ALA A 196 10.63 -7.75 -14.21
C ALA A 196 9.65 -7.01 -15.15
N VAL A 197 9.44 -5.70 -14.94
CA VAL A 197 8.64 -4.87 -15.86
C VAL A 197 9.31 -4.76 -17.23
N GLU A 198 10.62 -4.45 -17.26
CA GLU A 198 11.34 -4.28 -18.53
C GLU A 198 11.40 -5.57 -19.36
N ASP A 199 11.61 -6.71 -18.72
CA ASP A 199 11.73 -8.01 -19.39
C ASP A 199 10.38 -8.43 -19.97
N ALA A 200 9.29 -8.27 -19.21
CA ALA A 200 7.94 -8.52 -19.70
C ALA A 200 7.59 -7.62 -20.90
N ALA A 201 7.86 -6.31 -20.80
CA ALA A 201 7.60 -5.35 -21.87
C ALA A 201 8.45 -5.61 -23.13
N ARG A 202 9.74 -5.98 -22.95
CA ARG A 202 10.65 -6.30 -24.08
C ARG A 202 10.30 -7.61 -24.76
N SER A 203 9.70 -8.56 -24.05
CA SER A 203 9.25 -9.82 -24.65
C SER A 203 8.21 -9.62 -25.75
N GLY A 204 7.40 -8.55 -25.64
CA GLY A 204 6.34 -8.19 -26.57
C GLY A 204 5.13 -9.13 -26.60
N ASN A 205 5.23 -10.30 -25.97
CA ASN A 205 4.19 -11.34 -25.95
C ASN A 205 3.57 -11.54 -24.55
N ASP A 206 4.07 -10.83 -23.54
CA ASP A 206 3.63 -10.95 -22.13
C ASP A 206 3.00 -9.65 -21.62
N ALA A 207 1.87 -9.25 -22.25
CA ALA A 207 1.14 -8.05 -21.85
C ALA A 207 0.55 -8.17 -20.43
N ALA A 208 0.14 -9.37 -20.03
CA ALA A 208 -0.38 -9.63 -18.69
C ALA A 208 0.72 -9.49 -17.63
N GLY A 209 1.91 -10.05 -17.88
CA GLY A 209 3.08 -9.87 -17.01
C GLY A 209 3.54 -8.43 -16.93
N GLU A 210 3.54 -7.68 -18.04
CA GLU A 210 3.87 -6.25 -18.05
C GLU A 210 2.94 -5.46 -17.12
N LYS A 211 1.63 -5.65 -17.25
CA LYS A 211 0.63 -4.99 -16.39
C LYS A 211 0.75 -5.44 -14.93
N TRP A 212 0.94 -6.73 -14.68
CA TRP A 212 1.09 -7.27 -13.33
C TRP A 212 2.31 -6.68 -12.62
N HIS A 213 3.49 -6.78 -13.24
CA HIS A 213 4.72 -6.23 -12.66
C HIS A 213 4.65 -4.70 -12.51
N SER A 214 4.01 -4.01 -13.45
CA SER A 214 3.77 -2.56 -13.34
C SER A 214 2.86 -2.22 -12.17
N SER A 215 1.86 -3.06 -11.87
CA SER A 215 0.95 -2.89 -10.73
C SER A 215 1.70 -3.02 -9.41
N GLN A 216 2.47 -4.09 -9.26
CA GLN A 216 3.27 -4.35 -8.06
C GLN A 216 4.26 -3.22 -7.80
N LEU A 217 4.91 -2.71 -8.85
CA LEU A 217 5.82 -1.57 -8.74
C LEU A 217 5.11 -0.28 -8.32
N ALA A 218 3.92 0.00 -8.86
CA ALA A 218 3.14 1.17 -8.50
C ALA A 218 2.65 1.12 -7.04
N ILE A 219 2.24 -0.06 -6.57
CA ILE A 219 1.81 -0.31 -5.19
C ILE A 219 2.98 -0.14 -4.24
N LEU A 220 4.15 -0.71 -4.56
CA LEU A 220 5.37 -0.49 -3.76
C LEU A 220 5.70 1.00 -3.65
N TRP A 221 5.66 1.77 -4.74
CA TRP A 221 5.94 3.21 -4.65
C TRP A 221 4.94 3.95 -3.76
N LEU A 222 3.67 3.55 -3.76
CA LEU A 222 2.67 4.10 -2.85
C LEU A 222 2.95 3.72 -1.39
N HIS A 223 3.30 2.46 -1.15
CA HIS A 223 3.72 1.95 0.16
C HIS A 223 4.87 2.80 0.71
N GLU A 224 5.95 2.94 -0.04
CA GLU A 224 7.13 3.68 0.39
C GLU A 224 6.91 5.19 0.47
N MET A 225 6.04 5.75 -0.36
CA MET A 225 5.62 7.14 -0.23
C MET A 225 4.89 7.39 1.09
N SER A 226 4.15 6.40 1.60
CA SER A 226 3.45 6.51 2.88
C SER A 226 4.44 6.67 4.03
N HIS A 227 5.54 5.90 4.02
CA HIS A 227 6.67 6.08 4.93
C HIS A 227 7.35 7.44 4.77
N ALA A 228 7.59 7.87 3.53
CA ALA A 228 8.19 9.17 3.25
C ALA A 228 7.36 10.34 3.80
N VAL A 229 6.03 10.26 3.70
CA VAL A 229 5.12 11.25 4.31
C VAL A 229 5.23 11.23 5.82
N VAL A 230 5.26 10.05 6.46
CA VAL A 230 5.48 9.94 7.91
C VAL A 230 6.82 10.56 8.34
N HIS A 231 7.90 10.27 7.61
CA HIS A 231 9.22 10.86 7.83
C HIS A 231 9.23 12.38 7.70
N ALA A 232 8.37 12.93 6.83
CA ALA A 232 8.25 14.36 6.62
C ALA A 232 7.46 15.07 7.72
N VAL A 233 6.39 14.46 8.25
CA VAL A 233 5.48 15.12 9.20
C VAL A 233 5.87 14.91 10.66
N LEU A 234 6.57 13.81 10.99
CA LEU A 234 7.00 13.50 12.35
C LEU A 234 8.48 13.83 12.58
N PRO A 235 8.86 14.28 13.79
CA PRO A 235 10.25 14.56 14.11
C PRO A 235 11.05 13.27 14.16
N ALA A 236 12.26 13.26 13.59
CA ALA A 236 13.11 12.08 13.61
C ALA A 236 14.19 12.18 14.67
N GLU A 237 14.04 11.42 15.75
CA GLU A 237 15.07 11.28 16.77
C GLU A 237 15.89 9.99 16.53
N PRO A 238 17.23 10.05 16.58
CA PRO A 238 18.08 8.90 16.24
C PRO A 238 17.83 7.64 17.07
N ASP A 239 17.44 7.81 18.33
CA ASP A 239 17.42 6.73 19.32
C ASP A 239 16.00 6.38 19.79
N THR A 240 14.96 6.87 19.11
CA THR A 240 13.57 6.60 19.48
C THR A 240 12.78 6.16 18.26
N PRO A 241 12.53 4.85 18.11
CA PRO A 241 11.67 4.34 17.05
C PRO A 241 10.27 4.94 17.15
N GLN A 242 9.59 5.02 16.01
CA GLN A 242 8.26 5.62 15.91
C GLN A 242 7.33 4.65 15.20
N HIS A 243 6.15 4.47 15.78
CA HIS A 243 5.09 3.64 15.25
C HIS A 243 3.88 4.51 15.02
N VAL A 244 3.26 4.38 13.85
CA VAL A 244 2.14 5.22 13.41
C VAL A 244 0.93 4.36 13.14
N PHE A 245 -0.15 4.62 13.85
CA PHE A 245 -1.45 4.02 13.60
C PHE A 245 -2.34 5.03 12.89
N LEU A 246 -2.81 4.67 11.70
CA LEU A 246 -3.77 5.45 10.92
C LEU A 246 -5.18 5.11 11.36
N GLY A 247 -5.67 5.74 12.43
CA GLY A 247 -6.96 5.43 13.01
C GLY A 247 -6.88 4.77 14.38
N THR A 248 -8.01 4.75 15.08
CA THR A 248 -8.09 4.11 16.41
C THR A 248 -8.04 2.59 16.29
N ASP A 249 -8.62 2.06 15.22
CA ASP A 249 -8.80 0.64 14.99
C ASP A 249 -7.78 0.07 13.98
N ALA A 250 -6.79 0.86 13.58
CA ALA A 250 -5.68 0.43 12.74
C ALA A 250 -5.00 -0.82 13.34
N PRO A 251 -4.96 -1.95 12.61
CA PRO A 251 -4.38 -3.19 13.12
C PRO A 251 -2.85 -3.20 13.14
N THR A 252 -2.16 -2.31 12.41
CA THR A 252 -0.70 -2.27 12.39
C THR A 252 -0.13 -0.85 12.51
N SER A 253 1.14 -0.75 12.92
CA SER A 253 1.93 0.48 12.83
C SER A 253 2.68 0.66 11.50
N GLU A 254 2.60 -0.35 10.63
CA GLU A 254 3.19 -0.34 9.29
C GLU A 254 2.27 0.49 8.38
N VAL A 255 2.67 1.73 8.10
CA VAL A 255 1.79 2.71 7.42
C VAL A 255 1.55 2.39 5.94
N GLY A 256 2.49 1.70 5.29
CA GLY A 256 2.35 1.31 3.89
C GLY A 256 1.26 0.25 3.73
N PHE A 257 1.26 -0.77 4.59
CA PHE A 257 0.21 -1.78 4.62
C PHE A 257 -1.15 -1.22 5.05
N GLU A 258 -1.20 -0.24 5.96
CA GLU A 258 -2.47 0.46 6.26
C GLU A 258 -3.03 1.19 5.03
N VAL A 259 -2.16 1.80 4.23
CA VAL A 259 -2.56 2.48 2.98
C VAL A 259 -3.06 1.47 1.95
N GLU A 260 -2.33 0.37 1.76
CA GLU A 260 -2.77 -0.72 0.87
C GLU A 260 -4.09 -1.33 1.32
N GLN A 261 -4.23 -1.67 2.60
CA GLN A 261 -5.46 -2.22 3.18
C GLN A 261 -6.66 -1.29 2.98
N ARG A 262 -6.47 0.03 3.11
CA ARG A 262 -7.56 1.01 2.92
C ARG A 262 -7.94 1.20 1.46
N ILE A 263 -6.96 1.14 0.56
CA ILE A 263 -7.17 1.37 -0.87
C ILE A 263 -7.68 0.10 -1.57
N PHE A 264 -7.07 -1.05 -1.31
CA PHE A 264 -7.35 -2.31 -2.01
C PHE A 264 -8.16 -3.30 -1.18
N GLY A 265 -8.27 -3.08 0.14
CA GLY A 265 -8.93 -4.03 1.05
C GLY A 265 -8.02 -5.18 1.50
N GLY A 266 -6.71 -5.10 1.22
CA GLY A 266 -5.69 -6.11 1.53
C GLY A 266 -4.42 -5.90 0.70
N ILE A 267 -3.52 -6.88 0.72
CA ILE A 267 -2.26 -6.90 -0.05
C ILE A 267 -2.46 -7.77 -1.28
N MET A 268 -2.22 -7.25 -2.49
CA MET A 268 -2.36 -8.02 -3.72
C MET A 268 -1.11 -8.84 -4.01
N SER A 269 -1.25 -10.16 -4.06
CA SER A 269 -0.14 -11.11 -4.25
C SER A 269 -0.43 -12.13 -5.36
N LEU A 270 0.62 -12.61 -6.03
CA LEU A 270 0.54 -13.71 -6.98
C LEU A 270 0.77 -15.03 -6.25
N GLN A 271 -0.23 -15.89 -6.22
CA GLN A 271 -0.14 -17.20 -5.59
C GLN A 271 0.55 -18.17 -6.54
N ARG A 272 1.74 -18.66 -6.17
CA ARG A 272 2.50 -19.60 -7.02
C ARG A 272 2.12 -21.05 -6.74
N ASP A 273 2.00 -21.39 -5.47
CA ASP A 273 1.95 -22.79 -5.02
C ASP A 273 0.65 -23.15 -4.26
N VAL A 274 -0.21 -22.16 -3.98
CA VAL A 274 -1.46 -22.38 -3.24
C VAL A 274 -2.53 -22.91 -4.18
N VAL A 275 -2.87 -24.20 -4.08
CA VAL A 275 -3.98 -24.82 -4.84
C VAL A 275 -5.32 -24.40 -4.22
N PRO A 276 -6.36 -24.05 -5.00
CA PRO A 276 -6.45 -24.09 -6.48
C PRO A 276 -6.02 -22.81 -7.20
N TRP A 277 -5.37 -21.87 -6.52
CA TRP A 277 -5.02 -20.54 -7.06
C TRP A 277 -3.60 -20.43 -7.59
N ALA A 278 -2.93 -21.54 -7.84
CA ALA A 278 -1.61 -21.54 -8.45
C ALA A 278 -1.64 -20.77 -9.79
N GLY A 279 -0.82 -19.73 -9.90
CA GLY A 279 -0.78 -18.78 -11.02
C GLY A 279 -1.83 -17.67 -10.97
N GLY A 280 -2.69 -17.62 -9.95
CA GLY A 280 -3.74 -16.63 -9.76
C GLY A 280 -3.32 -15.47 -8.86
N VAL A 281 -4.00 -14.33 -9.00
CA VAL A 281 -3.83 -13.15 -8.14
C VAL A 281 -4.86 -13.23 -7.00
N CYS A 282 -4.37 -13.01 -5.78
CA CYS A 282 -5.19 -12.96 -4.58
C CYS A 282 -4.99 -11.64 -3.82
N LEU A 283 -5.96 -11.30 -2.99
CA LEU A 283 -5.90 -10.24 -2.00
C LEU A 283 -5.76 -10.89 -0.62
N GLU A 284 -4.62 -10.70 0.01
CA GLU A 284 -4.31 -11.15 1.37
C GLU A 284 -4.87 -10.15 2.39
N GLU A 285 -5.64 -10.64 3.37
CA GLU A 285 -6.02 -9.79 4.50
C GLU A 285 -4.80 -9.52 5.38
N TRP A 286 -4.62 -8.25 5.73
CA TRP A 286 -3.56 -7.79 6.61
C TRP A 286 -4.12 -7.38 7.98
N PRO A 287 -3.40 -7.61 9.10
CA PRO A 287 -2.11 -8.29 9.24
C PRO A 287 -2.19 -9.81 9.22
N ASP A 288 -1.22 -10.45 8.58
CA ASP A 288 -1.06 -11.91 8.58
C ASP A 288 0.17 -12.35 9.41
N SER A 289 0.13 -13.56 9.96
CA SER A 289 1.17 -14.04 10.89
C SER A 289 2.50 -14.35 10.20
N GLN A 290 2.48 -14.73 8.92
CA GLN A 290 3.68 -15.10 8.18
C GLN A 290 4.54 -13.87 7.89
N THR A 291 3.93 -12.81 7.38
CA THR A 291 4.67 -11.58 7.09
C THR A 291 5.09 -10.89 8.39
N LEU A 292 4.27 -10.93 9.45
CA LEU A 292 4.70 -10.47 10.77
C LEU A 292 5.89 -11.27 11.32
N ALA A 293 5.91 -12.60 11.10
CA ALA A 293 7.05 -13.44 11.49
C ALA A 293 8.30 -13.06 10.69
N TYR A 294 8.18 -12.87 9.38
CA TYR A 294 9.27 -12.42 8.52
C TYR A 294 9.86 -11.08 8.99
N HIS A 295 9.04 -10.06 9.26
CA HIS A 295 9.55 -8.78 9.78
C HIS A 295 10.23 -8.93 11.14
N ARG A 296 9.68 -9.75 12.04
CA ARG A 296 10.31 -10.03 13.34
C ARG A 296 11.66 -10.72 13.20
N GLU A 297 11.80 -11.66 12.27
CA GLU A 297 13.08 -12.33 11.97
C GLU A 297 14.12 -11.34 11.42
N MET A 298 13.68 -10.36 10.64
CA MET A 298 14.52 -9.28 10.11
C MET A 298 14.85 -8.19 11.15
N GLY A 299 14.23 -8.24 12.33
CA GLY A 299 14.41 -7.26 13.40
C GLY A 299 13.56 -6.00 13.24
N ASP A 300 12.64 -5.98 12.29
CA ASP A 300 11.67 -4.91 12.10
C ASP A 300 10.55 -5.04 13.14
N LEU A 301 10.51 -4.06 14.04
CA LEU A 301 9.49 -4.01 15.08
C LEU A 301 8.20 -3.40 14.51
N ILE A 302 7.29 -4.25 14.06
CA ILE A 302 5.93 -3.85 13.70
C ILE A 302 5.02 -4.05 14.91
N GLU A 303 4.42 -2.96 15.38
CA GLU A 303 3.42 -3.00 16.44
C GLU A 303 2.06 -3.35 15.84
N THR A 304 1.36 -4.30 16.46
CA THR A 304 0.06 -4.79 15.98
C THR A 304 -1.01 -4.64 17.05
N ARG A 305 -2.26 -4.45 16.61
CA ARG A 305 -3.45 -4.40 17.44
C ARG A 305 -4.44 -5.43 16.96
N GLY A 306 -5.14 -6.06 17.89
CA GLY A 306 -6.10 -7.12 17.60
C GLY A 306 -6.17 -8.11 18.74
N SER A 307 -7.12 -9.03 18.64
CA SER A 307 -7.12 -10.17 19.56
C SER A 307 -5.87 -11.03 19.32
N SER A 308 -5.31 -11.63 20.38
CA SER A 308 -4.20 -12.57 20.22
C SER A 308 -4.54 -13.65 19.20
N ARG A 309 -5.78 -14.15 19.22
CA ARG A 309 -6.28 -15.11 18.23
C ARG A 309 -6.12 -14.61 16.80
N ALA A 310 -6.46 -13.36 16.50
CA ALA A 310 -6.33 -12.79 15.16
C ALA A 310 -4.86 -12.63 14.71
N LEU A 311 -3.97 -12.25 15.63
CA LEU A 311 -2.55 -11.99 15.36
C LEU A 311 -1.67 -13.25 15.39
N THR A 312 -2.21 -14.36 15.89
CA THR A 312 -1.55 -15.68 15.91
C THR A 312 -2.28 -16.71 15.04
N LYS A 313 -3.19 -16.29 14.16
CA LYS A 313 -3.79 -17.21 13.20
C LYS A 313 -2.66 -17.75 12.31
N GLU A 314 -2.41 -19.05 12.33
CA GLU A 314 -1.45 -19.71 11.43
C GLU A 314 -2.03 -19.97 10.04
N TRP A 315 -3.06 -19.20 9.67
CA TRP A 315 -3.73 -19.28 8.39
C TRP A 315 -4.08 -17.90 7.87
N ASN A 316 -4.01 -17.75 6.55
CA ASN A 316 -4.26 -16.48 5.85
C ASN A 316 -5.64 -16.50 5.20
N VAL A 317 -6.30 -15.35 5.15
CA VAL A 317 -7.49 -15.15 4.33
C VAL A 317 -7.05 -14.56 3.00
N LEU A 318 -7.32 -15.29 1.94
CA LEU A 318 -6.99 -14.94 0.56
C LEU A 318 -8.29 -14.75 -0.20
N TRP A 319 -8.46 -13.64 -0.92
CA TRP A 319 -9.60 -13.42 -1.79
C TRP A 319 -9.15 -13.48 -3.25
N LYS A 320 -9.83 -14.25 -4.10
CA LYS A 320 -9.49 -14.27 -5.53
C LYS A 320 -9.72 -12.90 -6.17
N VAL A 321 -8.75 -12.43 -6.95
CA VAL A 321 -8.86 -11.20 -7.73
C VAL A 321 -8.81 -11.56 -9.21
N GLU A 322 -9.92 -11.28 -9.91
CA GLU A 322 -10.00 -11.51 -11.36
C GLU A 322 -9.04 -10.60 -12.13
N SER A 323 -8.44 -11.12 -13.21
CA SER A 323 -7.51 -10.35 -14.06
C SER A 323 -8.13 -9.05 -14.57
N ASP A 324 -9.39 -9.12 -15.00
CA ASP A 324 -10.15 -7.99 -15.51
C ASP A 324 -10.28 -6.84 -14.50
N PHE A 325 -10.16 -7.11 -13.18
CA PHE A 325 -10.21 -6.06 -12.17
C PHE A 325 -8.91 -5.24 -12.19
N TRP A 326 -7.76 -5.87 -12.04
CA TRP A 326 -6.49 -5.15 -11.95
C TRP A 326 -5.97 -4.68 -13.30
N GLU A 327 -6.30 -5.37 -14.39
CA GLU A 327 -5.92 -4.93 -15.74
C GLU A 327 -6.60 -3.63 -16.16
N ARG A 328 -7.86 -3.42 -15.76
CA ARG A 328 -8.60 -2.19 -16.06
C ARG A 328 -8.07 -0.96 -15.32
N MET A 329 -7.28 -1.14 -14.26
CA MET A 329 -6.61 -0.01 -13.59
C MET A 329 -5.59 0.70 -14.50
N PHE A 330 -5.24 0.11 -15.65
CA PHE A 330 -4.40 0.76 -16.67
C PHE A 330 -5.20 1.53 -17.73
N GLU A 331 -6.53 1.50 -17.67
CA GLU A 331 -7.41 2.24 -18.57
C GLU A 331 -7.80 3.58 -17.92
N GLU A 332 -7.65 4.70 -18.64
CA GLU A 332 -8.01 6.02 -18.09
C GLU A 332 -9.53 6.13 -17.83
N GLU A 333 -10.34 5.45 -18.64
CA GLU A 333 -11.79 5.38 -18.50
C GLU A 333 -12.22 4.75 -17.17
N PHE A 334 -11.40 3.87 -16.59
CA PHE A 334 -11.64 3.32 -15.26
C PHE A 334 -11.60 4.44 -14.21
N TRP A 335 -10.56 5.27 -14.22
CA TRP A 335 -10.36 6.34 -13.23
C TRP A 335 -11.33 7.52 -13.36
N LEU A 336 -11.94 7.70 -14.53
CA LEU A 336 -12.92 8.76 -14.78
C LEU A 336 -14.34 8.44 -14.28
N GLN A 337 -14.60 7.23 -13.77
CA GLN A 337 -15.93 6.84 -13.29
C GLN A 337 -16.29 7.55 -11.98
N GLU A 338 -17.50 8.10 -11.89
CA GLU A 338 -18.00 8.82 -10.70
C GLU A 338 -17.94 7.97 -9.41
N GLY A 339 -17.98 6.64 -9.52
CA GLY A 339 -17.88 5.72 -8.38
C GLY A 339 -16.46 5.47 -7.88
N ILE A 340 -15.44 5.80 -8.67
CA ILE A 340 -14.02 5.60 -8.33
C ILE A 340 -13.43 6.89 -7.76
N ALA A 341 -13.78 8.03 -8.35
CA ALA A 341 -13.27 9.33 -7.94
C ALA A 341 -13.65 9.67 -6.47
N GLY A 342 -12.67 9.55 -5.56
CA GLY A 342 -12.82 9.93 -4.16
C GLY A 342 -13.48 8.89 -3.25
N ASN A 343 -13.72 7.67 -3.72
CA ASN A 343 -14.19 6.58 -2.86
C ASN A 343 -13.05 5.62 -2.57
N LEU A 344 -12.43 5.71 -1.38
CA LEU A 344 -11.32 4.85 -0.97
C LEU A 344 -11.59 3.35 -1.19
N ALA A 345 -12.83 2.90 -0.98
CA ALA A 345 -13.23 1.50 -1.14
C ALA A 345 -13.55 1.08 -2.59
N ALA A 346 -13.49 2.00 -3.56
CA ALA A 346 -13.81 1.69 -4.96
C ALA A 346 -12.83 0.71 -5.61
N LEU A 347 -11.62 0.58 -5.06
CA LEU A 347 -10.60 -0.37 -5.51
C LEU A 347 -10.58 -1.63 -4.64
N HIS A 348 -11.60 -1.86 -3.81
CA HIS A 348 -11.72 -3.13 -3.09
C HIS A 348 -12.18 -4.20 -4.08
N ALA A 349 -11.35 -5.22 -4.26
CA ALA A 349 -11.74 -6.39 -5.04
C ALA A 349 -13.01 -7.01 -4.42
N LYS A 350 -13.90 -7.49 -5.29
CA LYS A 350 -15.12 -8.18 -4.85
C LYS A 350 -14.75 -9.42 -4.06
N ARG A 351 -15.21 -9.51 -2.81
CA ARG A 351 -14.94 -10.62 -1.87
C ARG A 351 -15.89 -11.80 -2.08
N ASP A 352 -16.20 -12.07 -3.35
CA ASP A 352 -17.30 -12.94 -3.76
C ASP A 352 -16.79 -14.34 -4.11
N ALA A 353 -15.50 -14.47 -4.42
CA ALA A 353 -14.85 -15.68 -4.88
C ALA A 353 -13.72 -16.11 -3.93
N GLY A 354 -13.94 -17.24 -3.25
CA GLY A 354 -12.95 -18.07 -2.56
C GLY A 354 -12.15 -17.44 -1.42
N VAL A 355 -12.28 -17.97 -0.20
CA VAL A 355 -11.34 -17.84 0.92
C VAL A 355 -10.61 -19.18 1.06
N THR A 356 -9.29 -19.22 0.97
CA THR A 356 -8.50 -20.40 1.34
C THR A 356 -7.75 -20.05 2.59
N ALA A 357 -8.00 -20.83 3.64
CA ALA A 357 -7.16 -20.81 4.82
C ALA A 357 -5.95 -21.69 4.51
N VAL A 358 -4.78 -21.09 4.29
CA VAL A 358 -3.54 -21.84 4.06
C VAL A 358 -2.97 -22.25 5.41
N PHE A 359 -3.05 -23.55 5.73
CA PHE A 359 -2.57 -24.10 7.00
C PHE A 359 -1.13 -24.59 6.89
N LYS A 360 -0.29 -24.30 7.89
CA LYS A 360 1.04 -24.92 8.03
C LYS A 360 1.02 -26.13 8.96
N ASP A 361 0.39 -26.01 10.13
CA ASP A 361 0.32 -27.08 11.15
C ASP A 361 -0.97 -26.95 11.98
N THR A 362 -2.11 -27.46 11.51
CA THR A 362 -3.38 -27.43 12.27
C THR A 362 -3.68 -28.74 12.99
N THR A 363 -4.23 -28.63 14.20
CA THR A 363 -4.91 -29.75 14.85
C THR A 363 -6.35 -29.88 14.33
N LEU A 364 -6.92 -31.09 14.38
CA LEU A 364 -8.32 -31.33 13.99
C LEU A 364 -9.31 -30.40 14.71
N ALA A 365 -9.05 -30.06 15.98
CA ALA A 365 -9.89 -29.16 16.76
C ALA A 365 -9.84 -27.71 16.25
N GLU A 366 -8.70 -27.26 15.71
CA GLU A 366 -8.56 -25.94 15.10
C GLU A 366 -9.24 -25.89 13.73
N GLU A 367 -9.12 -26.96 12.94
CA GLU A 367 -9.85 -27.10 11.67
C GLU A 367 -11.36 -27.03 11.89
N GLU A 368 -11.90 -27.76 12.88
CA GLU A 368 -13.32 -27.70 13.23
C GLU A 368 -13.76 -26.31 13.70
N ALA A 369 -12.93 -25.63 14.51
CA ALA A 369 -13.24 -24.27 14.98
C ALA A 369 -13.27 -23.25 13.83
N ILE A 370 -12.38 -23.39 12.85
CA ILE A 370 -12.32 -22.53 11.67
C ILE A 370 -13.47 -22.83 10.73
N ALA A 371 -13.77 -24.11 10.49
CA ALA A 371 -14.93 -24.51 9.73
C ALA A 371 -16.22 -23.90 10.33
N SER A 372 -16.33 -23.90 11.66
CA SER A 372 -17.45 -23.25 12.35
C SER A 372 -17.45 -21.72 12.18
N GLU A 373 -16.29 -21.06 12.26
CA GLU A 373 -16.14 -19.61 12.03
C GLU A 373 -16.55 -19.24 10.60
N MET A 374 -16.04 -19.96 9.59
CA MET A 374 -16.35 -19.75 8.17
C MET A 374 -17.83 -19.98 7.87
N GLN A 375 -18.43 -21.04 8.40
CA GLN A 375 -19.86 -21.30 8.28
C GLN A 375 -20.70 -20.19 8.94
N SER A 376 -20.26 -19.64 10.08
CA SER A 376 -20.95 -18.52 10.74
C SER A 376 -20.90 -17.23 9.92
N MET A 377 -19.90 -17.11 9.04
CA MET A 377 -19.74 -16.00 8.09
C MET A 377 -20.42 -16.27 6.73
N ASP A 378 -21.25 -17.31 6.63
CA ASP A 378 -21.98 -17.72 5.43
C ASP A 378 -21.08 -18.25 4.30
N TYR A 379 -19.99 -18.94 4.65
CA TYR A 379 -19.14 -19.67 3.69
C TYR A 379 -19.42 -21.17 3.75
N ALA A 380 -19.25 -21.84 2.61
CA ALA A 380 -19.27 -23.30 2.48
C ALA A 380 -17.91 -23.79 1.96
N GLU A 381 -17.39 -24.86 2.55
CA GLU A 381 -16.19 -25.50 2.02
C GLU A 381 -16.53 -26.19 0.69
N VAL A 382 -15.77 -25.88 -0.35
CA VAL A 382 -15.95 -26.43 -1.69
C VAL A 382 -14.89 -27.48 -2.01
N ARG A 383 -13.67 -27.33 -1.47
CA ARG A 383 -12.54 -28.25 -1.67
C ARG A 383 -11.46 -27.97 -0.63
N GLU A 384 -10.90 -28.97 0.05
CA GLU A 384 -9.69 -28.90 0.90
C GLU A 384 -9.27 -27.47 1.31
N HIS A 385 -9.93 -26.93 2.34
CA HIS A 385 -9.64 -25.60 2.91
C HIS A 385 -9.98 -24.36 2.05
N LEU A 386 -10.57 -24.55 0.86
CA LEU A 386 -11.23 -23.53 0.05
C LEU A 386 -12.70 -23.40 0.46
N TRP A 387 -13.05 -22.20 0.88
CA TRP A 387 -14.36 -21.77 1.33
C TRP A 387 -14.94 -20.76 0.35
N VAL A 388 -16.20 -20.87 -0.03
CA VAL A 388 -16.87 -19.92 -0.93
C VAL A 388 -18.14 -19.40 -0.27
N LYS A 389 -18.42 -18.11 -0.43
CA LYS A 389 -19.63 -17.49 0.14
C LYS A 389 -20.89 -18.13 -0.47
N GLN A 390 -21.82 -18.53 0.37
CA GLN A 390 -23.07 -19.15 -0.07
C GLN A 390 -23.87 -18.13 -0.91
N GLY A 391 -24.29 -18.53 -2.12
CA GLY A 391 -24.95 -17.65 -3.10
C GLY A 391 -24.10 -17.21 -4.29
N SER A 392 -22.76 -17.20 -4.19
CA SER A 392 -21.84 -17.04 -5.33
C SER A 392 -21.54 -18.36 -6.05
N ALA A 393 -21.90 -19.48 -5.41
CA ALA A 393 -21.42 -20.84 -5.70
C ALA A 393 -21.96 -21.51 -6.98
N VAL A 394 -22.91 -20.93 -7.71
CA VAL A 394 -23.60 -21.65 -8.80
C VAL A 394 -22.75 -21.77 -10.08
N GLY A 395 -21.78 -20.87 -10.31
CA GLY A 395 -20.98 -20.86 -11.54
C GLY A 395 -19.59 -21.52 -11.44
N GLU A 396 -18.89 -21.35 -10.31
CA GLU A 396 -17.50 -21.83 -10.18
C GLU A 396 -17.41 -23.33 -9.87
N ILE A 397 -18.39 -23.90 -9.16
CA ILE A 397 -18.42 -25.35 -8.86
C ILE A 397 -18.48 -26.18 -10.17
N GLU A 398 -19.13 -25.68 -11.22
CA GLU A 398 -19.27 -26.37 -12.51
C GLU A 398 -18.03 -26.21 -13.43
N THR A 399 -17.34 -25.06 -13.40
CA THR A 399 -16.16 -24.82 -14.24
C THR A 399 -14.92 -25.55 -13.72
N PHE A 400 -14.73 -25.62 -12.40
CA PHE A 400 -13.62 -26.38 -11.81
C PHE A 400 -13.81 -27.90 -11.96
N THR A 401 -15.04 -28.42 -11.85
CA THR A 401 -15.32 -29.85 -12.11
C THR A 401 -15.16 -30.24 -13.59
N GLN A 402 -15.38 -29.33 -14.55
CA GLN A 402 -15.08 -29.56 -15.97
C GLN A 402 -13.58 -29.56 -16.27
N SER A 403 -12.82 -28.65 -15.65
CA SER A 403 -11.35 -28.60 -15.77
C SER A 403 -10.70 -29.92 -15.34
N GLU A 404 -11.14 -30.48 -14.20
CA GLU A 404 -10.62 -31.74 -13.68
C GLU A 404 -11.03 -32.96 -14.52
N ARG A 405 -12.25 -33.00 -15.06
CA ARG A 405 -12.62 -34.04 -16.04
C ARG A 405 -11.72 -34.01 -17.27
N ASN A 406 -11.42 -32.82 -17.77
CA ASN A 406 -10.55 -32.64 -18.94
C ASN A 406 -9.08 -32.99 -18.67
N MET A 407 -8.57 -32.74 -17.45
CA MET A 407 -7.23 -33.18 -17.06
C MET A 407 -7.16 -34.69 -16.80
N ALA A 408 -8.16 -35.27 -16.11
CA ALA A 408 -8.23 -36.70 -15.83
C ALA A 408 -8.37 -37.55 -17.11
N ASP A 409 -9.16 -37.10 -18.09
CA ASP A 409 -9.30 -37.77 -19.40
C ASP A 409 -8.02 -37.65 -20.26
N LYS A 410 -7.29 -36.54 -20.17
CA LYS A 410 -5.98 -36.39 -20.83
C LYS A 410 -4.92 -37.31 -20.22
N SER A 411 -4.90 -37.48 -18.89
CA SER A 411 -3.99 -38.44 -18.24
C SER A 411 -4.31 -39.90 -18.58
N LYS A 412 -5.59 -40.28 -18.68
CA LYS A 412 -5.99 -41.64 -19.09
C LYS A 412 -5.73 -41.91 -20.58
N SER A 413 -5.89 -40.90 -21.44
CA SER A 413 -5.53 -40.98 -22.86
C SER A 413 -4.01 -41.14 -23.06
N ALA A 414 -3.19 -40.45 -22.26
CA ALA A 414 -1.73 -40.57 -22.34
C ALA A 414 -1.21 -41.94 -21.85
N GLU A 415 -1.85 -42.54 -20.85
CA GLU A 415 -1.51 -43.89 -20.38
C GLU A 415 -1.92 -45.00 -21.35
N THR A 416 -3.08 -44.87 -22.00
CA THR A 416 -3.54 -45.86 -23.00
C THR A 416 -2.69 -45.81 -24.29
N SER A 417 -2.24 -44.64 -24.72
CA SER A 417 -1.29 -44.53 -25.84
C SER A 417 0.11 -45.07 -25.53
N LYS A 418 0.58 -44.98 -24.28
CA LYS A 418 1.86 -45.60 -23.86
C LYS A 418 1.79 -47.12 -23.81
N GLN A 419 0.65 -47.71 -23.44
CA GLN A 419 0.48 -49.17 -23.42
C GLN A 419 0.29 -49.79 -24.82
N GLN A 420 -0.23 -49.05 -25.81
CA GLN A 420 -0.32 -49.53 -27.19
C GLN A 420 1.00 -49.44 -27.97
N SER A 421 1.96 -48.61 -27.54
CA SER A 421 3.30 -48.52 -28.15
C SER A 421 4.28 -49.61 -27.65
N GLN A 422 3.87 -50.47 -26.71
CA GLN A 422 4.69 -51.53 -26.12
C GLN A 422 4.18 -52.95 -26.45
N ARG A 423 3.40 -53.13 -27.51
CA ARG A 423 2.99 -54.44 -28.03
C ARG A 423 3.38 -54.65 -29.48
#